data_AF-A0A0M0J4F9-F1
#
_entry.id   AF-A0A0M0J4F9-F1
#
_cell.length_a   1.000
_cell.length_b   1.000
_cell.length_c   1.000
_cell.angle_alpha   90.00
_cell.angle_beta   90.00
_cell.angle_gamma   90.00
#
_symmetry.space_group_name_H-M   'P 1'
#
loop_
_entity.id
_entity.type
_entity.pdbx_description
1 polymer ?
#
loop_
_entity_poly.entity_id
_entity_poly.type
_entity_poly.pdbx_seq_one_letter_code
_entity_poly.pdbx_strand_id
1 'polypeptide(L)'
;MGVVGGAPREDATYEELLALDANAVSQGLSRAQMSALASRRYLGERDALASKGEASCVICLCEYDEGDEMHMLPCAHGFHKKCVSQWLKDKPTCPACQRDVREDLRS
;
A
#
# COMPACT_ATOMS: atom_id res chain seq x y z
N MET A 1 16.69 48.75 3.36
CA MET A 1 16.02 47.93 2.33
C MET A 1 17.07 47.23 1.48
N GLY A 2 16.89 45.94 1.20
CA GLY A 2 17.63 45.23 0.14
C GLY A 2 18.23 43.89 0.57
N VAL A 3 17.40 42.85 0.66
CA VAL A 3 17.87 41.46 0.64
C VAL A 3 17.74 40.97 -0.80
N VAL A 4 18.85 40.50 -1.39
CA VAL A 4 18.91 39.53 -2.49
C VAL A 4 20.22 38.76 -2.22
N GLY A 5 20.27 37.43 -2.15
CA GLY A 5 19.42 36.41 -2.73
C GLY A 5 20.34 35.47 -3.51
N GLY A 6 20.46 34.21 -3.06
CA GLY A 6 21.10 33.13 -3.82
C GLY A 6 22.40 32.61 -3.23
N ALA A 7 22.31 31.82 -2.17
CA ALA A 7 23.37 30.85 -1.88
C ALA A 7 23.29 29.74 -2.95
N PRO A 8 24.38 29.42 -3.68
CA PRO A 8 24.42 28.25 -4.55
C PRO A 8 24.41 26.99 -3.65
N ARG A 9 23.31 26.21 -3.68
CA ARG A 9 23.19 24.98 -2.90
C ARG A 9 23.52 23.78 -3.79
N GLU A 10 24.80 23.55 -4.00
CA GLU A 10 25.37 22.31 -4.52
C GLU A 10 26.46 21.84 -3.55
N ASP A 11 26.07 21.29 -2.40
CA ASP A 11 26.86 20.30 -1.66
C ASP A 11 25.98 19.76 -0.52
N ALA A 12 25.04 18.88 -0.87
CA ALA A 12 24.50 17.99 0.16
C ALA A 12 25.66 17.07 0.52
N THR A 13 26.23 17.24 1.71
CA THR A 13 27.36 16.43 2.14
C THR A 13 26.95 14.95 2.11
N TYR A 14 27.88 14.07 1.69
CA TYR A 14 27.63 12.62 1.65
C TYR A 14 27.10 12.08 3.00
N GLU A 15 27.49 12.74 4.09
CA GLU A 15 27.04 12.49 5.46
C GLU A 15 25.56 12.86 5.69
N GLU A 16 25.09 13.98 5.15
CA GLU A 16 23.66 14.36 5.17
C GLU A 16 22.81 13.43 4.31
N LEU A 17 23.33 12.97 3.18
CA LEU A 17 22.65 11.98 2.34
C LEU A 17 22.58 10.60 3.01
N LEU A 18 23.63 10.19 3.75
CA LEU A 18 23.64 8.94 4.53
C LEU A 18 22.64 8.97 5.70
N ALA A 19 22.42 10.14 6.30
CA ALA A 19 21.50 10.30 7.43
C ALA A 19 20.02 10.14 7.03
N LEU A 20 19.67 10.38 5.76
CA LEU A 20 18.31 10.22 5.24
C LEU A 20 17.89 8.76 5.11
N ASP A 21 18.82 7.85 4.79
CA ASP A 21 18.56 6.40 4.71
C ASP A 21 18.35 5.76 6.10
N ALA A 22 18.95 6.34 7.15
CA ALA A 22 18.83 5.82 8.52
C ALA A 22 17.48 6.14 9.20
N ASN A 23 16.76 7.17 8.72
CA ASN A 23 15.50 7.61 9.33
C ASN A 23 14.24 7.10 8.61
N ALA A 24 14.39 6.26 7.58
CA ALA A 24 13.27 5.61 6.91
C ALA A 24 12.79 4.38 7.72
N VAL A 25 12.24 4.60 8.91
CA VAL A 25 11.52 3.53 9.62
C VAL A 25 10.17 3.34 8.94
N SER A 26 10.12 2.49 7.92
CA SER A 26 8.88 2.06 7.31
C SER A 26 8.10 1.20 8.30
N GLN A 27 7.35 1.84 9.22
CA GLN A 27 6.43 1.15 10.11
C GLN A 27 5.18 0.74 9.32
N GLY A 28 5.23 -0.47 8.75
CA GLY A 28 4.06 -1.12 8.18
C GLY A 28 3.00 -1.46 9.24
N LEU A 29 1.94 -2.14 8.81
CA LEU A 29 0.84 -2.53 9.70
C LEU A 29 1.26 -3.71 10.59
N SER A 30 0.91 -3.62 11.88
CA SER A 30 1.03 -4.75 12.80
C SER A 30 0.08 -5.89 12.39
N ARG A 31 0.36 -7.12 12.85
CA ARG A 31 -0.47 -8.30 12.55
C ARG A 31 -1.94 -8.10 12.92
N ALA A 32 -2.21 -7.43 14.05
CA ALA A 32 -3.56 -7.14 14.51
C ALA A 32 -4.30 -6.18 13.55
N GLN A 33 -3.63 -5.14 13.09
CA GLN A 33 -4.20 -4.18 12.13
C GLN A 33 -4.45 -4.83 10.77
N MET A 34 -3.54 -5.69 10.29
CA MET A 34 -3.77 -6.44 9.05
C MET A 34 -4.96 -7.40 9.17
N SER A 35 -5.11 -8.09 10.31
CA SER A 35 -6.25 -8.99 10.53
C SER A 35 -7.60 -8.28 10.67
N ALA A 36 -7.60 -6.98 10.97
CA ALA A 36 -8.82 -6.18 11.07
C ALA A 36 -9.38 -5.77 9.69
N LEU A 37 -8.61 -5.95 8.61
CA LEU A 37 -9.06 -5.64 7.26
C LEU A 37 -10.19 -6.58 6.83
N ALA A 38 -11.19 -6.02 6.14
CA ALA A 38 -12.29 -6.79 5.60
C ALA A 38 -11.77 -7.93 4.71
N SER A 39 -12.23 -9.14 4.97
CA SER A 39 -11.85 -10.35 4.24
C SER A 39 -13.06 -10.94 3.56
N ARG A 40 -12.93 -11.36 2.30
CA ARG A 40 -13.97 -12.11 1.58
C ARG A 40 -13.36 -13.15 0.67
N ARG A 41 -14.16 -14.10 0.21
CA ARG A 41 -13.75 -15.02 -0.86
C ARG A 41 -14.19 -14.50 -2.22
N TYR A 42 -13.35 -14.71 -3.21
CA TYR A 42 -13.71 -14.49 -4.60
C TYR A 42 -14.77 -15.52 -5.03
N LEU A 43 -15.80 -15.08 -5.73
CA LEU A 43 -16.93 -15.91 -6.16
C LEU A 43 -16.88 -16.31 -7.64
N GLY A 44 -15.67 -16.31 -8.24
CA GLY A 44 -15.50 -16.63 -9.66
C GLY A 44 -16.22 -15.63 -10.56
N GLU A 45 -16.83 -16.13 -11.63
CA GLU A 45 -17.61 -15.34 -12.60
C GLU A 45 -18.79 -14.58 -11.96
N ARG A 46 -19.29 -15.05 -10.81
CA ARG A 46 -20.39 -14.41 -10.08
C ARG A 46 -19.94 -13.22 -9.23
N ASP A 47 -18.63 -12.99 -9.13
CA ASP A 47 -18.11 -11.88 -8.37
C ASP A 47 -18.29 -10.55 -9.12
N ALA A 48 -18.58 -9.49 -8.38
CA ALA A 48 -18.69 -8.15 -8.94
C ALA A 48 -17.39 -7.71 -9.64
N LEU A 49 -16.22 -8.13 -9.13
CA LEU A 49 -14.93 -7.84 -9.78
C LEU A 49 -14.79 -8.54 -11.14
N ALA A 50 -15.30 -9.77 -11.29
CA ALA A 50 -15.34 -10.47 -12.59
C ALA A 50 -16.17 -9.70 -13.61
N SER A 51 -17.39 -9.29 -13.22
CA SER A 51 -18.29 -8.55 -14.12
C SER A 51 -17.72 -7.19 -14.57
N LYS A 52 -16.76 -6.64 -13.81
CA LYS A 52 -16.10 -5.35 -14.04
C LYS A 52 -14.76 -5.47 -14.78
N GLY A 53 -14.30 -6.69 -15.07
CA GLY A 53 -12.98 -6.94 -15.69
C GLY A 53 -11.80 -6.72 -14.74
N GLU A 54 -12.05 -6.62 -13.43
CA GLU A 54 -11.04 -6.37 -12.39
C GLU A 54 -10.67 -7.66 -11.64
N ALA A 55 -10.72 -8.79 -12.35
CA ALA A 55 -10.54 -10.14 -11.80
C ALA A 55 -9.06 -10.56 -11.61
N SER A 56 -8.16 -9.62 -11.36
CA SER A 56 -6.73 -9.92 -11.17
C SER A 56 -6.11 -9.14 -10.02
N CYS A 57 -5.09 -9.74 -9.40
CA CYS A 57 -4.33 -9.11 -8.34
C CYS A 57 -3.11 -8.37 -8.91
N VAL A 58 -3.07 -7.06 -8.76
CA VAL A 58 -1.96 -6.22 -9.29
C VAL A 58 -0.62 -6.45 -8.59
N ILE A 59 -0.60 -7.17 -7.46
CA ILE A 59 0.62 -7.45 -6.70
C ILE A 59 1.37 -8.65 -7.28
N CYS A 60 0.66 -9.74 -7.58
CA CYS A 60 1.25 -10.95 -8.18
C CYS A 60 1.01 -11.06 -9.69
N LEU A 61 0.15 -10.19 -10.26
CA LEU A 61 -0.28 -10.19 -11.66
C LEU A 61 -1.01 -11.48 -12.08
N CYS A 62 -1.58 -12.21 -11.12
CA CYS A 62 -2.39 -13.40 -11.36
C CYS A 62 -3.88 -13.09 -11.32
N GLU A 63 -4.67 -13.84 -12.08
CA GLU A 63 -6.13 -13.86 -12.01
C GLU A 63 -6.60 -14.44 -10.66
N TYR A 64 -7.82 -14.09 -10.24
CA TYR A 64 -8.44 -14.66 -9.05
C TYR A 64 -9.14 -15.98 -9.37
N ASP A 65 -8.95 -16.97 -8.52
CA ASP A 65 -9.66 -18.25 -8.59
C ASP A 65 -10.84 -18.30 -7.63
N GLU A 66 -11.91 -19.02 -7.99
CA GLU A 66 -13.07 -19.18 -7.11
C GLU A 66 -12.67 -19.75 -5.75
N GLY A 67 -13.06 -19.05 -4.68
CA GLY A 67 -12.69 -19.40 -3.32
C GLY A 67 -11.42 -18.71 -2.81
N ASP A 68 -10.69 -17.96 -3.64
CA ASP A 68 -9.51 -17.22 -3.21
C ASP A 68 -9.84 -16.25 -2.08
N GLU A 69 -9.01 -16.27 -1.03
CA GLU A 69 -9.13 -15.32 0.06
C GLU A 69 -8.58 -13.95 -0.35
N MET A 70 -9.46 -12.96 -0.31
CA MET A 70 -9.16 -11.57 -0.65
C MET A 70 -9.32 -10.68 0.56
N HIS A 71 -8.41 -9.72 0.73
CA HIS A 71 -8.62 -8.58 1.61
C HIS A 71 -9.11 -7.39 0.79
N MET A 72 -10.16 -6.74 1.29
CA MET A 72 -10.62 -5.46 0.81
C MET A 72 -10.01 -4.38 1.69
N LEU A 73 -9.24 -3.50 1.08
CA LEU A 73 -8.77 -2.29 1.73
C LEU A 73 -9.93 -1.31 1.90
N PRO A 74 -9.85 -0.40 2.89
CA PRO A 74 -10.84 0.65 3.10
C PRO A 74 -11.10 1.54 1.87
N CYS A 75 -10.09 1.71 1.02
CA CYS A 75 -10.20 2.39 -0.27
C CYS A 75 -10.93 1.58 -1.36
N ALA A 76 -11.67 0.52 -0.98
CA ALA A 76 -12.43 -0.40 -1.82
C ALA A 76 -11.64 -1.20 -2.87
N HIS A 77 -10.31 -1.26 -2.77
CA HIS A 77 -9.49 -2.11 -3.63
C HIS A 77 -9.28 -3.49 -2.99
N GLY A 78 -9.48 -4.54 -3.80
CA GLY A 78 -9.34 -5.94 -3.40
C GLY A 78 -8.04 -6.56 -3.90
N PHE A 79 -7.40 -7.36 -3.05
CA PHE A 79 -6.18 -8.10 -3.37
C PHE A 79 -6.19 -9.47 -2.69
N HIS A 80 -5.39 -10.43 -3.17
CA HIS A 80 -5.17 -11.68 -2.43
C HIS A 80 -4.68 -11.38 -1.01
N LYS A 81 -5.28 -12.06 -0.03
CA LYS A 81 -4.96 -11.93 1.39
C LYS A 81 -3.46 -12.05 1.64
N LYS A 82 -2.81 -13.04 1.02
CA LYS A 82 -1.37 -13.27 1.14
C LYS A 82 -0.55 -12.13 0.55
N CYS A 83 -0.91 -11.65 -0.64
CA CYS A 83 -0.17 -10.62 -1.36
C CYS A 83 -0.22 -9.28 -0.63
N VAL A 84 -1.41 -8.82 -0.25
CA VAL A 84 -1.55 -7.54 0.45
C VAL A 84 -1.03 -7.61 1.88
N SER A 85 -1.18 -8.75 2.57
CA SER A 85 -0.56 -8.93 3.90
C SER A 85 0.97 -8.85 3.85
N GLN A 86 1.61 -9.28 2.76
CA GLN A 86 3.05 -9.12 2.63
C GLN A 86 3.42 -7.67 2.32
N TRP A 87 2.69 -7.02 1.42
CA TRP A 87 2.92 -5.62 1.06
C TRP A 87 2.79 -4.67 2.26
N LEU A 88 1.73 -4.83 3.07
CA LEU A 88 1.42 -3.95 4.18
C LEU A 88 2.39 -4.05 5.36
N LYS A 89 3.22 -5.10 5.43
CA LYS A 89 4.30 -5.21 6.43
C LYS A 89 5.40 -4.18 6.19
N ASP A 90 5.65 -3.86 4.93
CA ASP A 90 6.70 -2.92 4.53
C ASP A 90 6.11 -1.54 4.26
N LYS A 91 4.99 -1.47 3.52
CA LYS A 91 4.36 -0.21 3.11
C LYS A 91 2.88 -0.19 3.48
N PRO A 92 2.45 0.66 4.44
CA PRO A 92 1.06 0.74 4.87
C PRO A 92 0.17 1.50 3.87
N THR A 93 0.39 1.35 2.56
CA THR A 93 -0.30 2.07 1.49
C THR A 93 -0.94 1.11 0.49
N CYS A 94 -2.04 1.52 -0.13
CA CYS A 94 -2.70 0.74 -1.16
C CYS A 94 -1.83 0.64 -2.44
N PRO A 95 -1.56 -0.56 -2.98
CA PRO A 95 -0.81 -0.72 -4.23
C PRO A 95 -1.46 -0.07 -5.45
N ALA A 96 -2.80 0.05 -5.48
CA ALA A 96 -3.54 0.58 -6.63
C ALA A 96 -3.69 2.10 -6.61
N CYS A 97 -3.87 2.71 -5.43
CA CYS A 97 -4.17 4.15 -5.32
C CYS A 97 -3.25 4.92 -4.37
N GLN A 98 -2.26 4.25 -3.77
CA GLN A 98 -1.25 4.83 -2.88
C GLN A 98 -1.77 5.50 -1.60
N ARG A 99 -3.07 5.37 -1.29
CA ARG A 99 -3.67 5.88 -0.04
C ARG A 99 -3.17 5.09 1.17
N ASP A 100 -2.91 5.79 2.28
CA ASP A 100 -2.53 5.17 3.54
C ASP A 100 -3.70 4.37 4.13
N VAL A 101 -3.43 3.13 4.50
CA VAL A 101 -4.43 2.18 5.01
C VAL A 101 -4.71 2.43 6.50
N ARG A 102 -3.77 3.03 7.24
CA ARG A 102 -3.87 3.24 8.70
C ARG A 102 -4.86 4.34 9.05
N GLU A 103 -4.94 5.37 8.21
CA GLU A 103 -5.86 6.50 8.38
C GLU A 103 -7.32 6.03 8.42
N ASP A 104 -7.65 5.04 7.59
CA ASP A 104 -9.02 4.55 7.41
C ASP A 104 -9.41 3.46 8.43
N LEU A 105 -8.43 2.79 9.08
CA LEU A 105 -8.66 1.83 10.17
C LEU A 105 -9.07 2.51 11.50
N ARG A 106 -9.07 3.84 11.56
CA ARG A 106 -9.31 4.64 12.78
C ARG A 106 -10.76 5.11 12.94
N SER A 107 -11.64 4.79 11.97
CA SER A 107 -13.03 5.26 11.97
C SER A 107 -14.02 4.28 12.58
#